data_AF-A0A536FL40-F1
#
_entry.id   AF-A0A536FL40-F1
#
_cell.length_a   1.000
_cell.length_b   1.000
_cell.length_c   1.000
_cell.angle_alpha   90.00
_cell.angle_beta   90.00
_cell.angle_gamma   90.00
#
_symmetry.space_group_name_H-M   'P 1'
#
loop_
_entity.id
_entity.type
_entity.pdbx_description
1 polymer ?
#
loop_
_entity_poly.entity_id
_entity_poly.type
_entity_poly.pdbx_seq_one_letter_code
_entity_poly.pdbx_strand_id
1 'polypeptide(L)' 'MSSRSRWMRRTRPLFTAYLPVMPFVFFALFPLYFMLVTSFKKNAELYDVSAVPFLIGRGVTFGHYELLSKETLFWSWFL' A
#
# COMPACT_ATOMS: atom_id res chain seq x y z
N MET A 1 3.19 32.16 31.32
CA MET A 1 2.55 30.88 30.93
C MET A 1 1.52 31.12 29.80
N SER A 2 1.88 31.13 28.50
CA SER A 2 0.88 31.13 27.40
C SER A 2 1.47 30.79 26.02
N SER A 3 1.94 29.55 25.84
CA SER A 3 2.32 29.03 24.51
C SER A 3 1.46 27.82 24.08
N ARG A 4 0.77 27.16 25.03
CA ARG A 4 0.01 25.92 24.79
C ARG A 4 -1.31 26.11 24.04
N SER A 5 -1.94 27.30 24.12
CA SER A 5 -3.31 27.52 23.61
C SER A 5 -3.41 27.74 22.10
N ARG A 6 -2.31 28.13 21.42
CA ARG A 6 -2.28 28.28 19.95
C ARG A 6 -2.16 26.93 19.22
N TRP A 7 -1.48 25.96 19.83
CA TRP A 7 -1.30 24.63 19.27
C TRP A 7 -2.62 23.83 19.23
N MET A 8 -3.40 23.92 20.32
CA MET A 8 -4.68 23.22 20.47
C MET A 8 -5.76 23.67 19.47
N ARG A 9 -5.73 24.93 19.00
CA ARG A 9 -6.65 25.40 17.94
C ARG A 9 -6.35 24.81 16.56
N ARG A 10 -5.08 24.46 16.29
CA ARG A 10 -4.64 23.93 14.99
C ARG A 10 -4.75 22.40 14.92
N THR A 11 -4.68 21.72 16.06
CA THR A 11 -4.81 20.26 16.14
C THR A 11 -6.26 19.78 16.28
N ARG A 12 -7.18 20.62 16.76
CA ARG A 12 -8.62 20.29 16.80
C ARG A 12 -9.21 19.80 15.47
N PRO A 13 -9.03 20.49 14.32
CA PRO A 13 -9.57 20.00 13.05
C PRO A 13 -8.88 18.71 12.57
N LEU A 14 -7.60 18.49 12.94
CA LEU A 14 -6.90 17.24 12.63
C LEU A 14 -7.62 16.05 13.29
N PHE A 15 -7.97 16.16 14.57
CA PHE A 15 -8.64 15.08 15.28
C PHE A 15 -10.14 14.98 14.99
N THR A 16 -10.86 16.09 14.74
CA THR A 16 -12.31 16.03 14.49
C THR A 16 -12.68 15.70 13.05
N ALA A 17 -11.86 16.10 12.07
CA ALA A 17 -12.16 15.88 10.64
C ALA A 17 -11.43 14.66 10.08
N TYR A 18 -10.15 14.44 10.40
CA TYR A 18 -9.38 13.36 9.77
C TYR A 18 -9.53 12.03 10.48
N LEU A 19 -9.74 12.01 11.81
CA LEU A 19 -9.91 10.75 12.55
C LEU A 19 -11.12 9.93 12.07
N PRO A 20 -12.31 10.52 11.78
CA PRO A 20 -13.44 9.77 11.22
C PRO A 20 -13.22 9.34 9.75
N VAL A 21 -12.40 10.09 8.99
CA VAL A 21 -12.11 9.81 7.58
C VAL A 21 -11.04 8.73 7.42
N MET A 22 -10.10 8.61 8.37
CA MET A 22 -9.04 7.61 8.38
C MET A 22 -9.51 6.18 8.06
N PRO A 23 -10.52 5.59 8.73
CA PRO A 23 -10.95 4.23 8.41
C PRO A 23 -11.42 4.06 6.96
N PHE A 24 -12.06 5.07 6.38
CA PHE A 24 -12.45 5.04 4.97
C PHE A 24 -11.22 5.06 4.05
N VAL A 25 -10.23 5.89 4.35
CA VAL A 25 -8.98 5.95 3.58
C VAL A 25 -8.21 4.64 3.71
N PHE A 26 -8.07 4.08 4.92
CA PHE A 26 -7.41 2.79 5.13
C PHE A 26 -8.13 1.66 4.38
N PHE A 27 -9.46 1.62 4.44
CA PHE A 27 -10.26 0.64 3.71
C PHE A 27 -10.09 0.80 2.19
N ALA A 28 -10.12 2.02 1.67
CA ALA A 28 -9.93 2.29 0.25
C ALA A 28 -8.51 1.95 -0.25
N LEU A 29 -7.49 2.19 0.58
CA LEU A 29 -6.10 1.87 0.27
C LEU A 29 -5.76 0.40 0.47
N PHE A 30 -6.53 -0.34 1.28
CA PHE A 30 -6.30 -1.75 1.57
C PHE A 30 -6.11 -2.63 0.32
N PRO A 31 -7.00 -2.62 -0.70
CA PRO A 31 -6.78 -3.43 -1.89
C PRO A 31 -5.53 -3.03 -2.67
N LEU A 32 -5.20 -1.73 -2.73
CA LEU A 32 -4.00 -1.23 -3.39
C LEU A 32 -2.72 -1.66 -2.66
N TYR A 33 -2.71 -1.57 -1.33
CA TYR A 33 -1.63 -2.07 -0.48
C TYR A 33 -1.43 -3.57 -0.69
N PHE A 34 -2.52 -4.34 -0.67
CA PHE A 34 -2.46 -5.78 -0.85
C PHE A 34 -1.90 -6.14 -2.23
N MET A 35 -2.41 -5.51 -3.30
CA MET A 35 -1.91 -5.72 -4.65
C MET A 35 -0.43 -5.37 -4.78
N LEU A 36 0.00 -4.24 -4.21
CA LEU A 36 1.39 -3.81 -4.22
C LEU A 36 2.31 -4.82 -3.52
N VAL A 37 1.89 -5.35 -2.37
CA VAL A 37 2.68 -6.39 -1.69
C VAL A 37 2.73 -7.66 -2.54
N THR A 38 1.61 -8.08 -3.13
CA THR A 38 1.57 -9.30 -3.96
C THR A 38 2.39 -9.20 -5.24
N SER A 39 2.51 -8.01 -5.86
CA SER A 39 3.32 -7.83 -7.07
C SER A 39 4.82 -8.00 -6.80
N PHE A 40 5.25 -7.87 -5.54
CA PHE A 40 6.62 -8.13 -5.11
C PHE A 40 6.82 -9.54 -4.53
N LYS A 41 5.77 -10.36 -4.39
CA LYS A 41 5.88 -11.73 -3.90
C LYS A 41 6.25 -12.70 -5.01
N LYS A 42 7.11 -13.66 -4.67
CA LYS A 42 7.44 -14.78 -5.56
C LYS A 42 6.23 -15.70 -5.71
N ASN A 43 6.08 -16.33 -6.87
CA ASN A 43 5.00 -17.30 -7.11
C ASN A 43 4.94 -18.40 -6.04
N ALA A 44 6.10 -18.94 -5.65
CA ALA A 44 6.16 -19.97 -4.60
C ALA A 44 5.63 -19.50 -3.23
N GLU A 45 5.66 -18.19 -2.93
CA GLU A 45 5.08 -17.61 -1.71
C GLU A 45 3.58 -17.37 -1.87
N LEU A 46 3.11 -16.97 -3.06
CA LEU A 46 1.70 -16.75 -3.35
C LEU A 46 0.87 -18.04 -3.31
N TYR A 47 1.48 -19.18 -3.67
CA TYR A 47 0.83 -20.50 -3.62
C TYR A 47 0.96 -21.21 -2.26
N ASP A 48 1.65 -20.62 -1.28
CA ASP A 48 1.78 -21.21 0.05
C ASP A 48 0.63 -20.76 0.95
N VAL A 49 -0.25 -21.70 1.30
CA VAL A 49 -1.39 -21.48 2.21
C VAL A 49 -0.97 -21.11 3.63
N SER A 50 0.28 -21.39 4.00
CA SER A 50 0.85 -21.05 5.31
C SER A 50 1.47 -19.64 5.33
N ALA A 51 1.61 -19.00 4.17
CA ALA A 51 2.24 -17.69 4.07
C ALA A 51 1.28 -16.57 4.51
N VAL A 52 1.82 -15.58 5.22
CA VAL A 52 1.04 -14.41 5.66
C VAL A 52 0.70 -13.53 4.45
N PRO A 53 -0.58 -13.28 4.13
CA PRO A 53 -0.96 -12.55 2.92
C PRO A 53 -0.47 -11.10 2.89
N PHE A 54 -0.35 -10.46 4.06
CA PHE A 54 -0.11 -9.02 4.17
C PHE A 54 1.36 -8.59 4.15
N LEU A 55 2.30 -9.52 4.28
CA LEU A 55 3.74 -9.25 4.40
C LEU A 55 4.54 -10.16 3.46
N ILE A 56 5.76 -9.74 3.11
CA ILE A 56 6.67 -10.52 2.25
C ILE A 56 7.57 -11.38 3.15
N GLY A 57 7.49 -12.70 3.01
CA GLY A 57 8.23 -13.67 3.83
C GLY A 57 9.44 -14.30 3.14
N ARG A 58 9.43 -14.47 1.81
CA ARG A 58 10.47 -15.20 1.04
C ARG A 58 11.30 -14.31 0.11
N GLY A 59 11.32 -13.01 0.42
CA GLY A 59 12.05 -11.96 -0.29
C GLY A 59 11.31 -11.36 -1.47
N VAL A 60 11.72 -10.14 -1.86
CA VAL A 60 11.13 -9.37 -2.97
C VAL A 60 11.54 -9.96 -4.31
N THR A 61 10.62 -9.96 -5.29
CA THR A 61 10.91 -10.27 -6.70
C THR A 61 10.58 -9.08 -7.61
N PHE A 62 11.40 -8.90 -8.64
CA PHE A 62 11.12 -7.99 -9.77
C PHE A 62 10.82 -8.74 -11.07
N GLY A 63 10.82 -10.08 -11.04
CA GLY A 63 10.63 -10.91 -12.23
C GLY A 63 9.29 -10.67 -12.93
N HIS A 64 8.24 -10.32 -12.18
CA HIS A 64 6.94 -9.98 -12.77
C HIS A 64 6.99 -8.70 -13.62
N TYR A 65 7.75 -7.70 -13.18
CA TYR A 65 7.93 -6.46 -13.93
C TYR A 65 8.85 -6.66 -15.14
N GLU A 66 9.88 -7.50 -14.99
CA GLU A 66 10.75 -7.89 -16.11
C GLU A 66 9.96 -8.65 -17.18
N LEU A 67 9.17 -9.64 -16.79
CA LEU A 67 8.25 -10.37 -17.67
C LEU A 67 7.32 -9.41 -18.42
N LEU A 68 6.60 -8.56 -17.69
CA LEU A 68 5.66 -7.62 -18.28
C LEU A 68 6.34 -6.66 -19.26
N SER A 69 7.53 -6.16 -18.93
CA SER A 69 8.23 -5.16 -19.75
C SER A 69 8.98 -5.75 -20.95
N LYS A 70 9.55 -6.95 -20.83
CA LYS A 70 10.41 -7.55 -21.86
C LYS A 70 9.75 -8.69 -22.63
N GLU A 71 8.87 -9.45 -21.98
CA GLU A 71 8.28 -10.66 -22.54
C GLU A 71 6.82 -10.46 -22.97
N THR A 72 6.27 -9.25 -22.82
CA THR A 72 4.93 -8.91 -23.29
C THR A 72 4.91 -7.59 -24.06
N LEU A 73 3.85 -7.36 -24.85
CA LEU A 73 3.61 -6.10 -25.56
C LEU A 73 3.08 -4.98 -24.65
N PHE A 74 3.35 -5.02 -23.35
CA PHE A 74 2.76 -4.08 -22.38
C PHE A 74 2.94 -2.61 -22.78
N TRP A 75 4.12 -2.23 -23.26
CA TRP A 75 4.43 -0.85 -23.64
C TRP A 75 3.71 -0.38 -24.91
N SER A 76 3.27 -1.28 -25.80
CA SER A 76 2.60 -0.87 -27.04
C SER A 76 1.22 -0.26 -26.81
N TRP A 77 0.64 -0.43 -25.61
CA TRP A 77 -0.68 0.13 -25.25
C TRP A 77 -0.60 1.55 -24.67
N PHE A 78 0.62 2.06 -24.42
CA PHE A 78 0.86 3.39 -23.83
C PHE A 78 1.40 4.42 -24.84
N LEU A 79 1.63 3.99 -26.08
CA LEU A 79 2.10 4.80 -27.21
C LEU A 79 0.95 5.05 -28.18
#